data_AF-A0A2S7I3C5-F1
#
_entry.id   AF-A0A2S7I3C5-F1
#
_cell.length_a   1.000
_cell.length_b   1.000
_cell.length_c   1.000
_cell.angle_alpha   90.00
_cell.angle_beta   90.00
_cell.angle_gamma   90.00
#
_symmetry.space_group_name_H-M   'P 1'
#
loop_
_entity.id
_entity.type
_entity.pdbx_description
1 polymer ?
#
loop_
_entity_poly.entity_id
_entity_poly.type
_entity_poly.pdbx_seq_one_letter_code
_entity_poly.pdbx_strand_id
1 'polypeptide(L)'
;MKSKFTPKIIFLIGFLVAVIYYFISAKKLPISETSETSYITDEISTYQPVYFKTKEYFKNFEIPLKYFNNWLKLAFYLDKARESLKQPIYVISGYEPPVNGLITNLYNTCQAVTVTASNITLIDNLENIINNLNSKGLTTFTKVQRVSNGIYLEI
;
A
#
# COMPACT_ATOMS: atom_id res chain seq x y z
N MET A 1 26.03 4.17 -57.86
CA MET A 1 26.73 3.41 -56.81
C MET A 1 25.76 2.42 -56.19
N LYS A 2 25.95 1.10 -56.40
CA LYS A 2 25.07 0.06 -55.80
C LYS A 2 25.52 -0.21 -54.37
N SER A 3 24.68 0.12 -53.40
CA SER A 3 24.92 -0.18 -51.98
C SER A 3 25.01 -1.69 -51.79
N LYS A 4 26.16 -2.19 -51.31
CA LYS A 4 26.37 -3.59 -50.97
C LYS A 4 25.97 -3.79 -49.50
N PHE A 5 24.69 -3.97 -49.23
CA PHE A 5 24.26 -4.52 -47.95
C PHE A 5 24.72 -5.98 -47.90
N THR A 6 25.69 -6.26 -47.02
CA THR A 6 26.15 -7.62 -46.78
C THR A 6 25.07 -8.39 -46.00
N PRO A 7 24.90 -9.70 -46.24
CA PRO A 7 23.83 -10.50 -45.63
C PRO A 7 23.84 -10.48 -44.09
N LYS A 8 25.00 -10.24 -43.47
CA LYS A 8 25.15 -10.03 -42.03
C LYS A 8 24.40 -8.79 -41.51
N ILE A 9 24.36 -7.71 -42.28
CA ILE A 9 23.67 -6.47 -41.91
C ILE A 9 22.15 -6.66 -42.00
N ILE A 10 21.68 -7.37 -43.02
CA ILE A 10 20.25 -7.70 -43.19
C ILE A 10 19.77 -8.58 -42.03
N PHE A 11 20.57 -9.58 -41.64
CA PHE A 11 20.27 -10.42 -40.47
C PHE A 11 20.23 -9.62 -39.17
N LEU A 12 21.19 -8.71 -38.96
CA LEU A 12 21.24 -7.90 -37.74
C LEU A 12 20.01 -6.97 -37.62
N ILE A 13 19.59 -6.36 -38.74
CA ILE A 13 18.39 -5.51 -38.79
C ILE A 13 17.13 -6.36 -38.52
N GLY A 14 17.02 -7.53 -39.15
CA GLY A 14 15.89 -8.44 -38.92
C GLY A 14 15.79 -8.92 -37.46
N PHE A 15 16.93 -9.26 -36.85
CA PHE A 15 17.00 -9.67 -35.45
C PHE A 15 16.60 -8.53 -34.51
N LEU A 16 17.08 -7.30 -34.77
CA LEU A 16 16.74 -6.14 -33.95
C LEU A 16 15.23 -5.82 -33.99
N VAL A 17 14.62 -5.92 -35.18
CA VAL A 17 13.17 -5.71 -35.35
C VAL A 17 12.36 -6.76 -34.60
N ALA A 18 12.78 -8.04 -34.65
CA ALA A 18 12.11 -9.12 -33.92
C ALA A 18 12.19 -8.93 -32.40
N VAL A 19 13.35 -8.49 -31.88
CA VAL A 19 13.53 -8.21 -30.45
C VAL A 19 12.66 -7.04 -30.01
N ILE A 20 12.63 -5.95 -30.77
CA ILE A 20 11.75 -4.79 -30.47
C ILE A 20 10.27 -5.21 -30.49
N TYR A 21 9.85 -6.00 -31.47
CA TYR A 21 8.48 -6.51 -31.56
C TYR A 21 8.11 -7.42 -30.38
N TYR A 22 9.05 -8.27 -29.94
CA TYR A 22 8.88 -9.11 -28.76
C TYR A 22 8.68 -8.27 -27.49
N PHE A 23 9.49 -7.23 -27.27
CA PHE A 23 9.34 -6.36 -26.10
C PHE A 23 8.07 -5.49 -26.13
N ILE A 24 7.61 -5.06 -27.31
CA ILE A 24 6.35 -4.32 -27.46
C ILE A 24 5.16 -5.26 -27.21
N SER A 25 5.21 -6.50 -27.71
CA SER A 25 4.12 -7.48 -27.55
C SER A 25 4.07 -8.08 -26.14
N ALA A 26 5.23 -8.31 -25.49
CA ALA A 26 5.31 -8.76 -24.11
C ALA A 26 4.81 -7.70 -23.10
N LYS A 27 4.72 -6.42 -23.49
CA LYS A 27 4.10 -5.36 -22.70
C LYS A 27 2.56 -5.37 -22.74
N LYS A 28 1.95 -6.12 -23.65
CA LYS A 28 0.51 -6.39 -23.68
C LYS A 28 0.25 -7.78 -23.13
N LEU A 29 0.38 -7.95 -21.82
CA LEU A 29 -0.37 -9.01 -21.14
C LEU A 29 -1.86 -8.66 -21.23
N PRO A 30 -2.75 -9.61 -21.55
CA PRO A 30 -4.17 -9.40 -21.37
C PRO A 30 -4.44 -9.26 -19.87
N ILE A 31 -4.80 -8.05 -19.44
CA ILE A 31 -5.38 -7.84 -18.13
C ILE A 31 -6.72 -8.59 -18.19
N SER A 32 -6.81 -9.70 -17.46
CA SER A 32 -8.07 -10.39 -17.23
C SER A 32 -8.98 -9.42 -16.48
N GLU A 33 -9.94 -8.83 -17.19
CA GLU A 33 -11.01 -8.03 -16.62
C GLU A 33 -11.93 -8.95 -15.80
N THR A 34 -11.58 -9.14 -14.54
CA THR A 34 -12.50 -9.56 -13.48
C THR A 34 -11.90 -9.12 -12.16
N SER A 35 -11.87 -7.80 -11.99
CA SER A 35 -11.88 -7.19 -10.68
C SER A 35 -12.91 -6.10 -10.76
N GLU A 36 -14.05 -6.29 -10.09
CA GLU A 36 -14.88 -5.16 -9.69
C GLU A 36 -13.98 -4.23 -8.88
N THR A 37 -13.46 -3.22 -9.56
CA THR A 37 -12.69 -2.14 -8.95
C THR A 37 -13.65 -1.39 -8.06
N SER A 38 -13.68 -1.80 -6.79
CA SER A 38 -14.06 -0.92 -5.69
C SER A 38 -13.38 0.42 -5.94
N TYR A 39 -14.18 1.49 -5.95
CA TYR A 39 -13.77 2.87 -6.13
C TYR A 39 -12.81 3.30 -5.02
N ILE A 40 -11.59 2.77 -5.02
CA ILE A 40 -10.46 3.30 -4.28
C ILE A 40 -9.66 4.07 -5.34
N THR A 41 -9.98 5.35 -5.43
CA THR A 41 -9.48 6.32 -6.40
C THR A 41 -7.96 6.40 -6.44
N ASP A 42 -7.41 6.77 -7.60
CA ASP A 42 -5.99 7.10 -7.86
C ASP A 42 -5.34 8.06 -6.83
N GLU A 43 -6.11 8.66 -5.92
CA GLU A 43 -5.63 9.46 -4.80
C GLU A 43 -4.75 8.69 -3.82
N ILE A 44 -5.03 7.41 -3.54
CA ILE A 44 -4.28 6.68 -2.48
C ILE A 44 -2.86 6.30 -2.93
N SER A 45 -2.66 6.02 -4.22
CA SER A 45 -1.33 5.64 -4.75
C SER A 45 -0.37 6.83 -4.82
N THR A 46 -0.90 8.05 -4.84
CA THR A 46 -0.13 9.31 -4.88
C THR A 46 -0.13 10.06 -3.55
N TYR A 47 -0.88 9.55 -2.56
CA TYR A 47 -1.01 10.15 -1.25
C TYR A 47 0.31 10.18 -0.48
N GLN A 48 0.58 11.33 0.14
CA GLN A 48 1.72 11.52 1.03
C GLN A 48 1.22 11.65 2.47
N PRO A 49 1.56 10.71 3.37
CA PRO A 49 1.19 10.79 4.78
C PRO A 49 1.64 12.10 5.42
N VAL A 50 0.72 12.81 6.09
CA VAL A 50 1.01 14.09 6.73
C VAL A 50 1.51 13.88 8.16
N TYR A 51 0.85 13.00 8.91
CA TYR A 51 1.13 12.83 10.34
C TYR A 51 1.88 11.54 10.70
N PHE A 52 1.92 10.55 9.81
CA PHE A 52 2.59 9.26 10.06
C PHE A 52 3.77 9.06 9.13
N LYS A 53 4.99 9.15 9.67
CA LYS A 53 6.20 8.89 8.91
C LYS A 53 6.36 7.39 8.68
N THR A 54 6.95 7.01 7.56
CA THR A 54 7.27 5.61 7.24
C THR A 54 8.05 4.93 8.37
N LYS A 55 8.99 5.63 9.02
CA LYS A 55 9.77 5.10 10.15
C LYS A 55 8.92 4.70 11.37
N GLU A 56 7.77 5.34 11.59
CA GLU A 56 6.87 4.99 12.71
C GLU A 56 6.21 3.63 12.49
N TYR A 57 5.92 3.28 11.23
CA TYR A 57 5.31 2.02 10.87
C TYR A 57 6.33 0.91 10.61
N PHE A 58 7.36 1.20 9.82
CA PHE A 58 8.39 0.24 9.40
C PHE A 58 9.56 0.09 10.37
N LYS A 59 9.67 0.97 11.37
CA LYS A 59 10.79 1.00 12.32
C LYS A 59 12.13 1.09 11.58
N ASN A 60 12.95 0.06 11.64
CA ASN A 60 14.25 -0.03 10.97
C ASN A 60 14.26 -1.09 9.85
N PHE A 61 13.09 -1.63 9.48
CA PHE A 61 12.99 -2.65 8.42
C PHE A 61 12.97 -2.02 7.04
N GLU A 62 13.40 -2.81 6.05
CA GLU A 62 13.24 -2.46 4.64
C GLU A 62 11.75 -2.39 4.28
N ILE A 63 11.38 -1.37 3.49
CA ILE A 63 9.99 -1.16 3.08
C ILE A 63 9.67 -2.12 1.94
N PRO A 64 8.74 -3.08 2.12
CA PRO A 64 8.36 -4.01 1.07
C PRO A 64 7.54 -3.30 0.00
N LEU A 65 8.16 -2.97 -1.15
CA LEU A 65 7.51 -2.25 -2.25
C LEU A 65 6.20 -2.91 -2.71
N LYS A 66 6.12 -4.25 -2.66
CA LYS A 66 4.92 -5.03 -3.02
C LYS A 66 3.69 -4.66 -2.18
N TYR A 67 3.87 -4.23 -0.94
CA TYR A 67 2.79 -3.95 0.01
C TYR A 67 2.69 -2.46 0.39
N PHE A 68 3.52 -1.60 -0.22
CA PHE A 68 3.60 -0.20 0.14
C PHE A 68 2.28 0.56 -0.05
N ASN A 69 1.50 0.20 -1.07
CA ASN A 69 0.17 0.80 -1.28
C ASN A 69 -0.81 0.51 -0.13
N ASN A 70 -0.70 -0.65 0.52
CA ASN A 70 -1.52 -0.96 1.71
C ASN A 70 -1.13 -0.04 2.87
N TRP A 71 0.16 0.23 3.04
CA TRP A 71 0.63 1.23 4.00
C TRP A 71 0.10 2.63 3.69
N LEU A 72 0.13 3.09 2.43
CA LEU A 72 -0.41 4.40 2.05
C LEU A 72 -1.92 4.49 2.37
N LYS A 73 -2.67 3.42 2.10
CA LYS A 73 -4.09 3.33 2.46
C LYS A 73 -4.32 3.42 3.97
N LEU A 74 -3.55 2.67 4.76
CA LEU A 74 -3.60 2.76 6.23
C LEU A 74 -3.27 4.16 6.72
N ALA A 75 -2.17 4.74 6.23
CA ALA A 75 -1.74 6.07 6.64
C ALA A 75 -2.79 7.15 6.31
N PHE A 76 -3.44 7.05 5.15
CA PHE A 76 -4.54 7.94 4.78
C PHE A 76 -5.71 7.85 5.78
N TYR A 77 -6.14 6.64 6.13
CA TYR A 77 -7.22 6.47 7.11
C TYR A 77 -6.84 6.91 8.52
N LEU A 78 -5.58 6.70 8.91
CA LEU A 78 -5.07 7.16 10.19
C LEU A 78 -4.99 8.70 10.25
N ASP A 79 -4.62 9.37 9.17
CA ASP A 79 -4.65 10.84 9.08
C ASP A 79 -6.07 11.36 9.26
N LYS A 80 -7.07 10.76 8.59
CA LYS A 80 -8.50 11.12 8.79
C LYS A 80 -8.96 10.95 10.24
N ALA A 81 -8.56 9.85 10.88
CA ALA A 81 -8.85 9.61 12.30
C ALA A 81 -8.19 10.67 13.20
N ARG A 82 -6.93 11.02 12.92
CA ARG A 82 -6.17 12.03 13.67
C ARG A 82 -6.76 13.42 13.53
N GLU A 83 -7.10 13.83 12.31
CA GLU A 83 -7.79 15.09 12.01
C GLU A 83 -9.11 15.21 12.78
N SER A 84 -9.86 14.11 12.82
CA SER A 84 -11.16 14.05 13.51
C SER A 84 -11.01 14.08 15.04
N LEU A 85 -10.00 13.41 15.59
CA LEU A 85 -9.72 13.39 17.03
C LEU A 85 -9.14 14.72 17.53
N LYS A 86 -8.46 15.48 16.66
CA LYS A 86 -7.74 16.72 17.00
C LYS A 86 -6.68 16.51 18.08
N GLN A 87 -6.14 15.29 18.18
CA GLN A 87 -5.06 14.91 19.08
C GLN A 87 -4.10 13.96 18.36
N PRO A 88 -2.83 13.85 18.79
CA PRO A 88 -1.90 12.89 18.22
C PRO A 88 -2.39 11.44 18.38
N ILE A 89 -2.15 10.65 17.34
CA ILE A 89 -2.30 9.20 17.31
C ILE A 89 -0.91 8.61 17.03
N TYR A 90 -0.56 7.53 17.72
CA TYR A 90 0.74 6.87 17.63
C TYR A 90 0.58 5.42 17.19
N VAL A 91 1.50 4.95 16.37
CA VAL A 91 1.62 3.52 16.00
C VAL A 91 2.31 2.78 17.14
N ILE A 92 1.62 1.77 17.69
CA ILE A 92 2.17 0.84 18.70
C ILE A 92 2.77 -0.38 18.00
N SER A 93 2.04 -0.94 17.03
CA SER A 93 2.48 -2.08 16.23
C SER A 93 2.21 -1.78 14.76
N GLY A 94 3.26 -1.83 13.96
CA GLY A 94 3.23 -1.60 12.52
C GLY A 94 3.79 -2.80 11.79
N TYR A 95 4.55 -2.57 10.72
CA TYR A 95 5.14 -3.65 9.92
C TYR A 95 6.00 -4.61 10.76
N GLU A 96 5.80 -5.89 10.48
CA GLU A 96 6.63 -6.99 10.97
C GLU A 96 7.19 -7.73 9.75
N PRO A 97 8.51 -7.99 9.68
CA PRO A 97 9.06 -8.75 8.56
C PRO A 97 8.58 -10.21 8.61
N PRO A 98 8.36 -10.86 7.45
CA PRO A 98 8.08 -12.29 7.37
C PRO A 98 9.15 -13.13 8.08
N VAL A 99 8.72 -14.14 8.85
CA VAL A 99 9.64 -15.09 9.51
C VAL A 99 9.97 -16.19 8.52
N ASN A 100 11.26 -16.37 8.19
CA ASN A 100 11.71 -17.34 7.18
C ASN A 100 11.02 -17.18 5.81
N GLY A 101 10.64 -15.95 5.45
CA GLY A 101 9.92 -15.65 4.20
C GLY A 101 8.43 -16.01 4.21
N LEU A 102 7.89 -16.52 5.32
CA LEU A 102 6.49 -16.89 5.44
C LEU A 102 5.64 -15.71 5.95
N ILE A 103 4.53 -15.45 5.26
CA ILE A 103 3.52 -14.49 5.70
C ILE A 103 2.69 -15.17 6.79
N THR A 104 2.77 -14.65 8.00
CA THR A 104 2.12 -15.22 9.19
C THR A 104 1.02 -14.34 9.75
N ASN A 105 1.01 -13.05 9.40
CA ASN A 105 0.01 -12.08 9.85
C ASN A 105 -0.14 -10.92 8.85
N LEU A 106 -1.13 -10.06 9.10
CA LEU A 106 -1.45 -8.91 8.24
C LEU A 106 -0.50 -7.72 8.43
N TYR A 107 0.29 -7.68 9.50
CA TYR A 107 1.38 -6.72 9.63
C TYR A 107 2.47 -6.98 8.58
N ASN A 108 2.71 -8.25 8.22
CA ASN A 108 3.67 -8.63 7.16
C ASN A 108 3.29 -8.08 5.77
N THR A 109 2.00 -7.84 5.53
CA THR A 109 1.46 -7.35 4.25
C THR A 109 1.00 -5.90 4.30
N CYS A 110 1.39 -5.17 5.35
CA CYS A 110 0.99 -3.78 5.59
C CYS A 110 -0.53 -3.55 5.62
N GLN A 111 -1.31 -4.56 6.00
CA GLN A 111 -2.78 -4.50 6.07
C GLN A 111 -3.30 -4.31 7.48
N ALA A 112 -2.42 -4.39 8.48
CA ALA A 112 -2.78 -4.16 9.87
C ALA A 112 -1.90 -3.10 10.54
N VAL A 113 -2.48 -2.42 11.52
CA VAL A 113 -1.78 -1.49 12.41
C VAL A 113 -2.47 -1.48 13.77
N THR A 114 -1.71 -1.39 14.85
CA THR A 114 -2.24 -1.06 16.17
C THR A 114 -1.84 0.35 16.53
N VAL A 115 -2.82 1.18 16.89
CA VAL A 115 -2.61 2.58 17.25
C VAL A 115 -3.17 2.93 18.63
N THR A 116 -2.68 4.03 19.20
CA THR A 116 -3.24 4.64 20.41
C THR A 116 -3.36 6.15 20.26
N ALA A 117 -4.27 6.76 21.00
CA ALA A 117 -4.25 8.20 21.22
C ALA A 117 -3.09 8.57 22.15
N SER A 118 -2.69 9.86 22.12
CA SER A 118 -1.68 10.42 23.03
C SER A 118 -2.04 10.33 24.51
N ASN A 119 -3.34 10.29 24.80
CA ASN A 119 -3.87 10.05 26.12
C ASN A 119 -4.69 8.77 26.11
N ILE A 120 -4.35 7.81 26.98
CA ILE A 120 -5.02 6.51 27.09
C ILE A 120 -6.53 6.65 27.37
N THR A 121 -6.94 7.72 28.06
CA THR A 121 -8.35 7.99 28.36
C THR A 121 -9.15 8.38 27.12
N LEU A 122 -8.50 8.66 25.99
CA LEU A 122 -9.13 9.01 24.72
C LEU A 122 -9.26 7.83 23.76
N ILE A 123 -8.86 6.61 24.14
CA ILE A 123 -8.93 5.49 23.21
C ILE A 123 -10.38 5.16 22.85
N ASP A 124 -11.32 5.24 23.79
CA ASP A 124 -12.74 4.98 23.47
C ASP A 124 -13.28 6.04 22.50
N ASN A 125 -12.84 7.29 22.63
CA ASN A 125 -13.17 8.36 21.67
C ASN A 125 -12.55 8.09 20.30
N LEU A 126 -11.31 7.61 20.26
CA LEU A 126 -10.63 7.24 19.02
C LEU A 126 -11.35 6.07 18.33
N GLU A 127 -11.74 5.03 19.05
CA GLU A 127 -12.51 3.90 18.53
C GLU A 127 -13.84 4.36 17.94
N ASN A 128 -14.57 5.21 18.66
CA ASN A 128 -15.82 5.80 18.18
C ASN A 128 -15.63 6.64 16.91
N ILE A 129 -14.55 7.43 16.82
CA ILE A 129 -14.22 8.22 15.63
C ILE A 129 -13.94 7.30 14.44
N ILE A 130 -13.12 6.26 14.63
CA ILE A 130 -12.77 5.32 13.57
C ILE A 130 -14.03 4.61 13.06
N ASN A 131 -14.88 4.12 13.97
CA ASN A 131 -16.14 3.46 13.60
C ASN A 131 -17.09 4.42 12.86
N ASN A 132 -17.17 5.68 13.27
CA ASN A 132 -17.98 6.70 12.60
C ASN A 132 -17.46 6.98 11.17
N LEU A 133 -16.15 7.16 11.00
CA LEU A 133 -15.52 7.34 9.68
C LEU A 133 -15.77 6.12 8.77
N ASN A 134 -15.68 4.91 9.33
CA ASN A 134 -15.94 3.67 8.61
C ASN A 134 -17.41 3.57 8.17
N SER A 135 -18.34 3.89 9.06
CA SER A 135 -19.78 3.89 8.76
C SER A 135 -20.19 4.90 7.68
N LYS A 136 -19.41 5.97 7.52
CA LYS A 136 -19.60 7.01 6.49
C LYS A 136 -18.89 6.69 5.16
N GLY A 137 -18.17 5.57 5.06
CA GLY A 137 -17.39 5.21 3.88
C GLY A 137 -16.15 6.09 3.66
N LEU A 138 -15.72 6.87 4.65
CA LEU A 138 -14.51 7.70 4.57
C LEU A 138 -13.24 6.89 4.83
N THR A 139 -13.39 5.74 5.48
CA THR A 139 -12.37 4.71 5.70
C THR A 139 -12.99 3.36 5.38
N THR A 140 -12.15 2.35 5.10
CA THR A 140 -12.62 0.97 4.83
C THR A 140 -11.87 -0.04 5.70
N PHE A 141 -12.06 0.03 7.01
CA PHE A 141 -11.53 -0.96 7.92
C PHE A 141 -12.43 -2.19 7.96
N THR A 142 -11.88 -3.37 7.65
CA THR A 142 -12.57 -4.66 7.76
C THR A 142 -12.69 -5.10 9.22
N LYS A 143 -11.77 -4.64 10.07
CA LYS A 143 -11.76 -4.94 11.50
C LYS A 143 -11.26 -3.75 12.31
N VAL A 144 -12.02 -3.41 13.35
CA VAL A 144 -11.67 -2.43 14.39
C VAL A 144 -11.84 -3.14 15.72
N GLN A 145 -10.76 -3.35 16.46
CA GLN A 145 -10.79 -4.13 17.70
C GLN A 145 -9.97 -3.46 18.80
N ARG A 146 -10.60 -3.24 19.96
CA ARG A 146 -9.89 -2.85 21.19
C ARG A 146 -8.86 -3.90 21.60
N VAL A 147 -7.63 -3.45 21.82
CA VAL A 147 -6.54 -4.22 22.43
C VAL A 147 -6.01 -3.45 23.64
N SER A 148 -5.23 -4.09 24.53
CA SER A 148 -4.97 -3.57 25.90
C SER A 148 -4.67 -2.06 25.95
N ASN A 149 -3.76 -1.59 25.10
CA ASN A 149 -3.29 -0.21 25.10
C ASN A 149 -3.60 0.53 23.80
N GLY A 150 -4.55 0.05 22.99
CA GLY A 150 -4.80 0.64 21.68
C GLY A 150 -5.99 0.04 20.93
N ILE A 151 -5.99 0.27 19.63
CA ILE A 151 -6.99 -0.24 18.69
C ILE A 151 -6.24 -0.89 17.54
N TYR A 152 -6.52 -2.18 17.33
CA TYR A 152 -6.12 -2.93 16.15
C TYR A 152 -7.04 -2.56 14.99
N LEU A 153 -6.43 -2.26 13.85
CA LEU A 153 -7.09 -1.86 12.62
C LEU A 153 -6.61 -2.72 11.46
N GLU A 154 -7.54 -3.13 10.61
CA GLU A 154 -7.33 -3.98 9.44
C GLU A 154 -8.06 -3.43 8.23
N ILE A 155 -7.45 -3.50 7.04
CA ILE A 155 -8.00 -3.03 5.75
C ILE A 155 -8.12 -4.12 4.68
#